data_AF-A0AAW9DLB2-F1
#
_entry.id   AF-A0AAW9DLB2-F1
#
_cell.length_a   1.000
_cell.length_b   1.000
_cell.length_c   1.000
_cell.angle_alpha   90.00
_cell.angle_beta   90.00
_cell.angle_gamma   90.00
#
_symmetry.space_group_name_H-M   'P 1'
#
loop_
_entity.id
_entity.type
_entity.pdbx_description
1 polymer ?
#
loop_
_entity_poly.entity_id
_entity_poly.type
_entity_poly.pdbx_seq_one_letter_code
_entity_poly.pdbx_strand_id
1 'polypeptide(L)'
;MSGEETPMEADNEAETDSSAEAGTASPADSMGRRPRRVRRPRASRESRSVQLAVRYTPSEWEQIEARAEAAGLGVTDYVRVAAVHALINSTVEKAAIVALERQGAVLRGLLEPLELIRSQLSRGSELSPLTVERVVAEIRQGLAGLSEAVKRL
;
A
#
# COMPACT_ATOMS: atom_id res chain seq x y z
N MET A 1 56.87 5.46 -17.39
CA MET A 1 57.50 4.58 -16.39
C MET A 1 57.78 5.42 -15.16
N SER A 2 57.73 4.79 -13.98
CA SER A 2 57.53 5.36 -12.63
C SER A 2 56.03 5.56 -12.33
N GLY A 3 55.35 4.78 -11.50
CA GLY A 3 55.79 3.81 -10.49
C GLY A 3 55.23 4.25 -9.13
N GLU A 4 54.29 3.44 -8.61
CA GLU A 4 54.00 3.14 -7.19
C GLU A 4 53.77 4.28 -6.18
N GLU A 5 53.05 4.13 -5.07
CA GLU A 5 51.91 3.34 -4.61
C GLU A 5 51.59 3.96 -3.23
N THR A 6 50.29 4.16 -2.97
CA THR A 6 49.54 4.20 -1.69
C THR A 6 50.25 4.46 -0.33
N PRO A 7 49.71 5.39 0.52
CA PRO A 7 50.18 5.59 1.89
C PRO A 7 49.53 4.64 2.91
N MET A 8 50.32 4.32 3.93
CA MET A 8 50.09 3.40 5.04
C MET A 8 49.52 4.13 6.27
N GLU A 9 48.44 3.55 6.82
CA GLU A 9 47.94 3.43 8.21
C GLU A 9 48.40 4.42 9.31
N ALA A 10 47.44 5.07 9.99
CA ALA A 10 46.96 4.80 11.38
C ALA A 10 47.60 5.83 12.36
N ASP A 11 47.03 6.30 13.46
CA ASP A 11 46.05 5.84 14.43
C ASP A 11 45.25 7.04 14.97
N ASN A 12 43.99 6.84 15.35
CA ASN A 12 43.17 7.88 15.98
C ASN A 12 42.62 7.34 17.31
N GLU A 13 43.44 7.40 18.36
CA GLU A 13 43.03 7.10 19.73
C GLU A 13 42.46 8.37 20.38
N ALA A 14 41.13 8.43 20.46
CA ALA A 14 40.41 9.45 21.22
C ALA A 14 40.18 8.95 22.65
N GLU A 15 41.06 9.32 23.57
CA GLU A 15 40.80 9.23 25.01
C GLU A 15 39.96 10.44 25.45
N THR A 16 38.68 10.20 25.74
CA THR A 16 37.85 11.14 26.49
C THR A 16 37.65 10.63 27.90
N ASP A 17 38.37 11.26 28.83
CA ASP A 17 38.21 11.12 30.26
C ASP A 17 36.96 11.91 30.70
N SER A 18 35.92 11.21 31.15
CA SER A 18 34.69 11.83 31.67
C SER A 18 34.41 11.29 33.07
N SER A 19 34.85 12.10 34.03
CA SER A 19 34.48 12.03 35.43
C SER A 19 32.97 12.25 35.60
N ALA A 20 32.26 11.28 36.17
CA ALA A 20 30.93 11.48 36.72
C ALA A 20 30.66 10.54 37.92
N GLU A 21 30.69 11.18 39.09
CA GLU A 21 29.78 11.01 40.23
C GLU A 21 29.80 9.70 41.04
N ALA A 22 30.42 9.83 42.22
CA ALA A 22 30.26 8.95 43.36
C ALA A 22 28.82 9.06 43.92
N GLY A 23 27.95 8.16 43.47
CA GLY A 23 26.67 7.85 44.13
C GLY A 23 26.89 6.88 45.28
N THR A 24 26.60 7.34 46.49
CA THR A 24 26.60 6.60 47.75
C THR A 24 25.76 5.32 47.66
N ALA A 25 26.41 4.19 47.94
CA ALA A 25 25.74 2.91 48.15
C ALA A 25 24.97 2.92 49.48
N SER A 26 23.71 2.46 49.45
CA SER A 26 23.07 1.89 50.63
C SER A 26 22.38 0.57 50.27
N PRO A 27 22.41 -0.42 51.19
CA PRO A 27 22.32 -1.83 50.89
C PRO A 27 20.92 -2.40 51.13
N ALA A 28 20.71 -3.63 50.68
CA ALA A 28 19.54 -4.47 50.91
C ALA A 28 18.30 -4.13 50.07
N ASP A 29 18.29 -4.67 48.84
CA ASP A 29 17.21 -5.61 48.53
C ASP A 29 17.66 -6.63 47.48
N SER A 30 18.22 -7.71 48.04
CA SER A 30 18.46 -8.96 47.37
C SER A 30 17.12 -9.66 47.16
N MET A 31 16.44 -9.42 46.04
CA MET A 31 15.47 -10.39 45.52
C MET A 31 15.35 -10.31 43.99
N GLY A 32 15.79 -11.38 43.32
CA GLY A 32 15.23 -11.80 42.04
C GLY A 32 15.85 -11.22 40.78
N ARG A 33 17.19 -11.33 40.60
CA ARG A 33 17.78 -11.26 39.25
C ARG A 33 17.34 -12.47 38.44
N ARG A 34 16.18 -12.37 37.79
CA ARG A 34 15.74 -13.33 36.76
C ARG A 34 16.84 -13.39 35.68
N PRO A 35 17.32 -14.58 35.30
CA PRO A 35 18.33 -14.67 34.25
C PRO A 35 17.77 -14.02 32.98
N ARG A 36 18.50 -13.01 32.47
CA ARG A 36 18.23 -12.43 31.15
C ARG A 36 18.25 -13.58 30.16
N ARG A 37 17.07 -13.98 29.67
CA ARG A 37 16.94 -14.92 28.55
C ARG A 37 17.74 -14.33 27.40
N VAL A 38 18.89 -14.94 27.12
CA VAL A 38 19.64 -14.71 25.89
C VAL A 38 18.63 -14.91 24.75
N ARG A 39 18.31 -13.83 24.03
CA ARG A 39 17.49 -13.93 22.83
C ARG A 39 18.24 -14.86 21.89
N ARG A 40 17.78 -16.11 21.77
CA ARG A 40 18.24 -17.02 20.72
C ARG A 40 18.16 -16.25 19.40
N PRO A 41 19.21 -16.27 18.56
CA PRO A 41 19.10 -15.80 17.19
C PRO A 41 17.86 -16.44 16.59
N ARG A 42 16.92 -15.64 16.09
CA ARG A 42 15.79 -16.18 15.32
C ARG A 42 16.42 -16.99 14.20
N ALA A 43 16.19 -18.30 14.20
CA ALA A 43 16.48 -19.14 13.05
C ALA A 43 15.96 -18.41 11.82
N SER A 44 16.82 -18.28 10.80
CA SER A 44 16.45 -17.72 9.51
C SER A 44 15.10 -18.31 9.13
N ARG A 45 14.09 -17.45 8.96
CA ARG A 45 12.81 -17.89 8.41
C ARG A 45 13.12 -18.34 7.00
N GLU A 46 13.28 -19.64 6.82
CA GLU A 46 13.40 -20.26 5.52
C GLU A 46 12.15 -19.85 4.73
N SER A 47 12.33 -18.98 3.76
CA SER A 47 11.28 -18.54 2.85
C SER A 47 10.87 -19.76 2.05
N ARG A 48 9.86 -20.50 2.50
CA ARG A 48 9.29 -21.62 1.75
C ARG A 48 8.67 -21.05 0.49
N SER A 49 9.44 -20.97 -0.60
CA SER A 49 8.94 -20.60 -1.91
C SER A 49 8.30 -21.82 -2.55
N VAL A 50 7.10 -21.64 -3.08
CA VAL A 50 6.46 -22.65 -3.93
C VAL A 50 7.06 -22.48 -5.32
N GLN A 51 7.65 -23.56 -5.86
CA GLN A 51 8.09 -23.56 -7.25
C GLN A 51 6.86 -23.65 -8.15
N LEU A 52 6.69 -22.67 -9.03
CA LEU A 52 5.66 -22.67 -10.06
C LEU A 52 6.33 -22.95 -11.40
N ALA A 53 5.88 -24.00 -12.09
CA ALA A 53 6.30 -24.31 -13.44
C ALA A 53 5.19 -23.90 -14.41
N VAL A 54 5.50 -22.97 -15.31
CA VAL A 54 4.59 -22.51 -16.37
C VAL A 54 5.21 -22.91 -17.71
N ARG A 55 4.38 -23.44 -18.61
CA ARG A 55 4.81 -23.80 -19.97
C ARG A 55 4.58 -22.61 -20.89
N TYR A 56 5.58 -22.31 -21.70
CA TYR A 56 5.52 -21.27 -22.73
C TYR A 56 5.75 -21.90 -24.09
N THR A 57 5.09 -21.35 -25.11
CA THR A 57 5.49 -21.56 -26.50
C THR A 57 6.82 -20.85 -26.77
N PRO A 58 7.59 -21.27 -27.80
CA PRO A 58 8.84 -20.61 -28.15
C PRO A 58 8.68 -19.09 -28.38
N SER A 59 7.63 -18.69 -29.09
CA SER A 59 7.34 -17.28 -29.37
C SER A 59 6.97 -16.46 -28.13
N GLU A 60 6.33 -17.08 -27.14
CA GLU A 60 6.05 -16.41 -25.86
C GLU A 60 7.33 -16.25 -25.04
N TRP A 61 8.20 -17.26 -25.06
CA TRP A 61 9.48 -17.23 -24.37
C TRP A 61 10.37 -16.09 -24.89
N GLU A 62 10.50 -15.95 -26.21
CA GLU A 62 11.26 -14.85 -26.84
C GLU A 62 10.73 -13.47 -26.43
N GLN A 63 9.41 -13.30 -26.36
CA GLN A 63 8.80 -12.05 -25.92
C GLN A 63 9.06 -11.75 -24.44
N ILE A 64 9.04 -12.78 -23.59
CA ILE A 64 9.34 -12.63 -22.17
C ILE A 64 10.80 -12.26 -21.97
N GLU A 65 11.73 -12.92 -22.68
CA GLU A 65 13.16 -12.59 -22.64
C GLU A 65 13.42 -11.14 -23.06
N ALA A 66 12.89 -10.72 -24.21
CA ALA A 66 13.07 -9.36 -24.71
C ALA A 66 12.51 -8.31 -23.72
N ARG A 67 11.37 -8.58 -23.08
CA ARG A 67 10.79 -7.67 -22.08
C ARG A 67 11.56 -7.69 -20.76
N ALA A 68 12.10 -8.83 -20.35
CA ALA A 68 12.93 -8.94 -19.17
C ALA A 68 14.25 -8.18 -19.35
N GLU A 69 14.89 -8.31 -20.52
CA GLU A 69 16.08 -7.57 -20.90
C GLU A 69 15.80 -6.06 -20.94
N ALA A 70 14.72 -5.63 -21.60
CA ALA A 70 14.32 -4.22 -21.63
C ALA A 70 14.05 -3.64 -20.24
N ALA A 71 13.62 -4.47 -19.28
CA ALA A 71 13.42 -4.09 -17.89
C ALA A 71 14.69 -4.20 -17.03
N GLY A 72 15.81 -4.71 -17.57
CA GLY A 72 17.05 -4.95 -16.82
C GLY A 72 16.93 -6.06 -15.76
N LEU A 73 16.01 -7.01 -15.96
CA LEU A 73 15.70 -8.06 -15.00
C LEU A 73 16.02 -9.45 -15.56
N GLY A 74 16.32 -10.39 -14.65
CA GLY A 74 16.32 -11.81 -15.01
C GLY A 74 14.89 -12.28 -15.32
N VAL A 75 14.74 -13.21 -16.26
CA VAL A 75 13.44 -13.71 -16.74
C VAL A 75 12.49 -14.14 -15.61
N THR A 76 13.01 -14.89 -14.64
CA THR A 76 12.23 -15.36 -13.48
C THR A 76 11.71 -14.20 -12.61
N ASP A 77 12.54 -13.18 -12.39
CA ASP A 77 12.17 -12.02 -11.59
C ASP A 77 11.19 -11.14 -12.35
N TYR A 78 11.39 -10.97 -13.66
CA TYR A 78 10.45 -10.30 -14.54
C TYR A 78 9.05 -10.95 -14.48
N VAL A 79 8.96 -12.27 -14.67
CA VAL A 79 7.68 -13.00 -14.61
C VAL A 79 7.03 -12.86 -13.23
N ARG A 80 7.82 -12.92 -12.15
CA ARG A 80 7.30 -12.74 -10.79
C ARG A 80 6.74 -11.34 -10.58
N VAL A 81 7.47 -10.30 -10.97
CA VAL A 81 7.04 -8.89 -10.85
C VAL A 81 5.80 -8.66 -11.71
N ALA A 82 5.79 -9.15 -12.95
CA ALA A 82 4.66 -9.03 -13.86
C ALA A 82 3.40 -9.72 -13.29
N ALA A 83 3.54 -10.92 -12.72
CA ALA A 83 2.42 -11.63 -12.09
C ALA A 83 1.87 -10.89 -10.86
N VAL A 84 2.74 -10.34 -10.03
CA VAL A 84 2.33 -9.53 -8.87
C VAL A 84 1.64 -8.24 -9.32
N HIS A 85 2.19 -7.54 -10.31
CA HIS A 85 1.57 -6.33 -10.88
C HIS A 85 0.22 -6.63 -11.49
N ALA A 86 0.07 -7.72 -12.25
CA ALA A 86 -1.21 -8.15 -12.81
C ALA A 86 -2.24 -8.43 -11.70
N LEU A 87 -1.83 -9.09 -10.62
CA LEU A 87 -2.70 -9.36 -9.48
C LEU A 87 -3.14 -8.07 -8.77
N ILE A 88 -2.20 -7.15 -8.52
CA ILE A 88 -2.49 -5.84 -7.92
C ILE A 88 -3.46 -5.07 -8.80
N ASN A 89 -3.16 -4.94 -10.10
CA ASN A 89 -3.99 -4.22 -11.04
C ASN A 89 -5.40 -4.83 -11.13
N SER A 90 -5.53 -6.15 -11.22
CA SER A 90 -6.84 -6.81 -11.22
C SER A 90 -7.66 -6.56 -9.95
N THR A 91 -6.98 -6.43 -8.80
CA THR A 91 -7.62 -6.12 -7.51
C THR A 91 -8.06 -4.66 -7.45
N VAL A 92 -7.22 -3.74 -7.93
CA VAL A 92 -7.52 -2.31 -8.02
C VAL A 92 -8.69 -2.08 -9.00
N GLU A 93 -8.67 -2.70 -10.18
CA GLU A 93 -9.76 -2.66 -11.15
C GLU A 93 -11.07 -3.15 -10.54
N LYS A 94 -11.06 -4.28 -9.84
CA LYS A 94 -12.25 -4.81 -9.15
C LYS A 94 -12.77 -3.84 -8.09
N ALA A 95 -11.89 -3.26 -7.28
CA ALA A 95 -12.28 -2.29 -6.25
C ALA A 95 -12.88 -1.02 -6.88
N ALA A 96 -12.33 -0.57 -8.00
CA ALA A 96 -12.82 0.60 -8.71
C ALA A 96 -14.17 0.34 -9.39
N ILE A 97 -14.36 -0.83 -10.01
CA ILE A 97 -15.67 -1.26 -10.55
C ILE A 97 -16.74 -1.25 -9.46
N VAL A 98 -16.45 -1.87 -8.30
CA VAL A 98 -17.40 -1.88 -7.17
C VAL A 98 -17.69 -0.46 -6.65
N ALA A 99 -16.69 0.42 -6.60
CA ALA A 99 -16.88 1.81 -6.21
C ALA A 99 -17.81 2.54 -7.17
N LEU A 100 -17.62 2.38 -8.49
CA LEU A 100 -18.49 2.94 -9.52
C LEU A 100 -19.92 2.39 -9.44
N GLU A 101 -20.08 1.07 -9.26
CA GLU A 101 -21.40 0.43 -9.12
C GLU A 101 -22.19 0.98 -7.94
N ARG A 102 -21.52 1.20 -6.80
CA ARG A 102 -22.14 1.81 -5.61
C ARG A 102 -22.64 3.21 -5.90
N GLN A 103 -21.84 4.05 -6.57
CA GLN A 103 -22.27 5.40 -6.92
C GLN A 103 -23.40 5.40 -7.96
N GLY A 104 -23.34 4.49 -8.94
CA GLY A 104 -24.43 4.27 -9.87
C GLY A 104 -25.73 3.85 -9.18
N ALA A 105 -25.65 3.04 -8.12
CA ALA A 105 -26.81 2.68 -7.31
C ALA A 105 -27.40 3.89 -6.55
N VAL A 106 -26.56 4.74 -5.97
CA VAL A 106 -27.00 6.00 -5.33
C VAL A 106 -27.72 6.88 -6.34
N LEU A 107 -27.14 7.10 -7.53
CA LEU A 107 -27.75 7.93 -8.57
C LEU A 107 -29.07 7.35 -9.10
N ARG A 108 -29.17 6.02 -9.24
CA ARG A 108 -30.44 5.35 -9.59
C ARG A 108 -31.50 5.51 -8.51
N GLY A 109 -31.11 5.47 -7.24
CA GLY A 109 -32.01 5.71 -6.10
C GLY A 109 -32.62 7.11 -6.08
N LEU A 110 -32.05 8.07 -6.82
CA LEU A 110 -32.58 9.44 -6.92
C LEU A 110 -33.67 9.59 -7.98
N LEU A 111 -33.87 8.61 -8.86
CA LEU A 111 -34.88 8.68 -9.91
C LEU A 111 -36.29 8.80 -9.33
N GLU A 112 -36.63 7.95 -8.35
CA GLU A 112 -37.94 7.94 -7.71
C GLU A 112 -38.25 9.26 -6.96
N PRO A 113 -37.35 9.81 -6.11
CA PRO A 113 -37.52 11.14 -5.53
C PRO A 113 -37.71 12.26 -6.56
N LEU A 114 -36.95 12.23 -7.66
CA LEU A 114 -37.05 13.25 -8.72
C LEU A 114 -38.37 13.14 -9.50
N GLU A 115 -38.85 11.93 -9.77
CA GLU A 115 -40.18 11.70 -10.37
C GLU A 115 -41.31 12.18 -9.46
N LEU A 116 -41.19 11.94 -8.15
CA LEU A 116 -42.14 12.44 -7.17
C LEU A 116 -42.20 13.98 -7.19
N ILE A 117 -41.04 14.65 -7.12
CA ILE A 117 -40.94 16.12 -7.21
C ILE A 117 -41.56 16.62 -8.52
N ARG A 118 -41.22 16.01 -9.66
CA ARG A 118 -41.79 16.36 -10.97
C ARG A 118 -43.31 16.23 -10.96
N SER A 119 -43.85 15.15 -10.39
CA SER A 119 -45.29 14.91 -10.33
C SER A 119 -46.02 15.95 -9.47
N GLN A 120 -45.42 16.37 -8.35
CA GLN A 120 -45.96 17.39 -7.46
C GLN A 120 -45.98 18.78 -8.12
N LEU A 121 -44.89 19.15 -8.78
CA LEU A 121 -44.81 20.38 -9.57
C LEU A 121 -45.85 20.41 -10.69
N SER A 122 -46.02 19.28 -11.40
CA SER A 122 -47.00 19.16 -12.49
C SER A 122 -48.45 19.30 -12.01
N ARG A 123 -48.71 18.98 -10.73
CA ARG A 123 -50.02 19.11 -10.08
C ARG A 123 -50.21 20.48 -9.40
N GLY A 124 -49.24 21.39 -9.50
CA GLY A 124 -49.28 22.69 -8.82
C GLY A 124 -49.22 22.58 -7.30
N SER A 125 -48.72 21.47 -6.76
CA SER A 125 -48.53 21.27 -5.32
C SER A 125 -47.28 22.02 -4.85
N GLU A 126 -47.34 22.62 -3.67
CA GLU A 126 -46.17 23.23 -3.05
C GLU A 126 -45.16 22.15 -2.65
N LEU A 127 -43.91 22.32 -3.08
CA LEU A 127 -42.81 21.47 -2.66
C LEU A 127 -42.30 21.90 -1.29
N SER A 128 -42.09 20.94 -0.39
CA SER A 128 -41.38 21.22 0.86
C SER A 128 -39.92 21.57 0.56
N PRO A 129 -39.41 22.73 1.03
CA PRO A 129 -38.01 23.12 0.85
C PRO A 129 -37.04 22.05 1.37
N LEU A 130 -37.37 21.41 2.49
CA LEU A 130 -36.57 20.34 3.09
C LEU A 130 -36.43 19.11 2.17
N THR A 131 -37.47 18.80 1.39
CA THR A 131 -37.43 17.67 0.45
C THR A 131 -36.51 17.97 -0.72
N VAL A 132 -36.58 19.19 -1.24
CA VAL A 132 -35.70 19.65 -2.33
C VAL A 132 -34.25 19.72 -1.86
N GLU A 133 -33.99 20.30 -0.69
CA GLU A 133 -32.65 20.38 -0.11
C GLU A 133 -32.03 18.99 0.11
N ARG A 134 -32.82 18.05 0.61
CA ARG A 134 -32.38 16.66 0.80
C ARG A 134 -32.00 16.01 -0.52
N VAL A 135 -32.84 16.08 -1.55
CA VAL A 135 -32.54 15.50 -2.87
C VAL A 135 -31.32 16.16 -3.49
N VAL A 136 -31.17 17.48 -3.38
CA VAL A 136 -29.98 18.20 -3.85
C VAL A 136 -28.73 17.78 -3.10
N ALA A 137 -28.81 17.57 -1.78
CA ALA A 137 -27.69 17.08 -0.98
C ALA A 137 -27.27 15.65 -1.39
N GLU A 138 -28.24 14.76 -1.59
CA GLU A 138 -27.98 13.39 -2.03
C GLU A 138 -27.40 13.34 -3.47
N ILE A 139 -27.86 14.21 -4.39
CA ILE A 139 -27.25 14.39 -5.72
C ILE A 139 -25.79 14.85 -5.59
N ARG A 140 -25.53 15.90 -4.80
CA ARG A 140 -24.16 16.42 -4.60
C ARG A 140 -23.23 15.37 -4.02
N GLN A 141 -23.72 14.60 -3.04
CA GLN A 141 -22.97 13.51 -2.44
C GLN A 141 -22.68 12.40 -3.45
N GLY A 142 -23.66 11.99 -4.25
CA GLY A 142 -23.49 11.00 -5.31
C GLY A 142 -22.50 11.45 -6.38
N LEU A 143 -22.56 12.72 -6.82
CA LEU A 143 -21.62 13.30 -7.78
C LEU A 143 -20.20 13.42 -7.22
N ALA A 144 -20.05 13.83 -5.95
CA ALA A 144 -18.76 13.87 -5.29
C ALA A 144 -18.17 12.46 -5.15
N GLY A 145 -18.99 11.48 -4.75
CA GLY A 145 -18.60 10.07 -4.68
C GLY A 145 -18.18 9.50 -6.03
N LEU A 146 -18.89 9.85 -7.11
CA LEU A 146 -18.53 9.46 -8.47
C LEU A 146 -17.22 10.11 -8.92
N SER A 147 -17.04 11.42 -8.68
CA SER A 147 -15.81 12.13 -9.01
C SER A 147 -14.59 11.50 -8.32
N GLU A 148 -14.72 11.16 -7.04
CA GLU A 148 -13.66 10.49 -6.28
C GLU A 148 -13.41 9.06 -6.76
N ALA A 149 -14.45 8.32 -7.16
CA ALA A 149 -14.29 6.99 -7.74
C ALA A 149 -13.54 7.05 -9.08
N VAL A 150 -13.83 8.05 -9.91
CA VAL A 150 -13.16 8.25 -11.20
C VAL A 150 -11.71 8.68 -11.05
N LYS A 151 -11.37 9.52 -10.05
CA LYS A 151 -9.97 9.92 -9.79
C LYS A 151 -9.06 8.77 -9.31
N ARG A 152 -9.66 7.67 -8.85
CA ARG A 152 -8.94 6.49 -8.33
C ARG A 152 -8.69 5.43 -9.41
N LEU A 153 -9.21 5.65 -10.62
CA LEU A 153 -8.90 4.90 -11.84
C LEU A 153 -7.69 5.53 -12.52
#